data_AF-K1T7J9-F1
#
_entry.id   AF-K1T7J9-F1
#
_cell.length_a   1.000
_cell.length_b   1.000
_cell.length_c   1.000
_cell.angle_alpha   90.00
_cell.angle_beta   90.00
_cell.angle_gamma   90.00
#
_symmetry.space_group_name_H-M   'P 1'
#
loop_
_entity.id
_entity.type
_entity.pdbx_description
1 polymer ?
#
loop_
_entity_poly.entity_id
_entity_poly.type
_entity_poly.pdbx_seq_one_letter_code
_entity_poly.pdbx_strand_id
1 'polypeptide(L)'
;MFDNVQVGTNIIYAYVDKNNRYSPLNMANKIVPISKPYDEEGNLVMYPSPGYNTQMNPLIDDQEGMRVDNTIQERFFGSLYLNWNITKDILFRTTLGLNSVNVRRGFFCDKNSLQGSGKDSQSYKEHTMTRNLTWENVLTYSKDFSDIHSLQAMVGTSTILNSKEYTYAGGKGQVYADNWFHNLYSNEKEITIKSSLVD
;
A
#
# COMPACT_ATOMS: atom_id res chain seq x y z
N MET A 1 -21.16 22.92 -30.26
CA MET A 1 -20.32 21.73 -29.98
C MET A 1 -20.78 20.64 -30.93
N PHE A 2 -19.90 19.75 -31.39
CA PHE A 2 -20.27 18.73 -32.38
C PHE A 2 -21.22 17.70 -31.76
N ASP A 3 -22.45 17.57 -32.27
CA ASP A 3 -23.49 16.68 -31.73
C ASP A 3 -23.15 15.18 -31.87
N ASN A 4 -22.14 14.85 -32.66
CA ASN A 4 -21.68 13.48 -32.91
C ASN A 4 -20.50 13.03 -32.03
N VAL A 5 -20.02 13.89 -31.11
CA VAL A 5 -18.90 13.57 -30.21
C VAL A 5 -19.32 13.70 -28.75
N GLN A 6 -19.10 12.66 -27.97
CA GLN A 6 -19.28 12.66 -26.52
C GLN A 6 -17.96 12.29 -25.85
N VAL A 7 -17.56 13.09 -24.88
CA VAL A 7 -16.40 12.81 -24.02
C VAL A 7 -16.88 12.66 -22.59
N GLY A 8 -16.31 11.70 -21.87
CA GLY A 8 -16.60 11.52 -20.46
C GLY A 8 -15.38 11.01 -19.71
N THR A 9 -15.39 11.22 -18.40
CA THR A 9 -14.30 10.80 -17.52
C THR A 9 -14.85 10.32 -16.18
N ASN A 10 -14.15 9.39 -15.55
CA ASN A 10 -14.35 9.00 -14.16
C ASN A 10 -13.02 9.13 -13.43
N ILE A 11 -13.01 9.79 -12.27
CA ILE A 11 -11.80 10.01 -11.49
C ILE A 11 -12.11 9.70 -10.03
N ILE A 12 -11.26 8.88 -9.42
CA ILE A 12 -11.30 8.53 -8.00
C ILE A 12 -9.89 8.71 -7.45
N TYR A 13 -9.80 9.43 -6.35
CA TYR A 13 -8.59 9.53 -5.55
C TYR A 13 -8.90 9.08 -4.12
N ALA A 14 -8.01 8.26 -3.56
CA ALA A 14 -8.12 7.78 -2.20
C ALA A 14 -6.77 7.93 -1.48
N TYR A 15 -6.85 8.40 -0.24
CA TYR A 15 -5.72 8.51 0.67
C TYR A 15 -6.05 7.72 1.94
N VAL A 16 -5.14 6.84 2.34
CA VAL A 16 -5.26 6.05 3.56
C VAL A 16 -3.97 6.18 4.34
N ASP A 17 -4.09 6.62 5.59
CA ASP A 17 -3.02 6.59 6.58
C ASP A 17 -3.40 5.61 7.68
N LYS A 18 -2.56 4.60 7.91
CA LYS A 18 -2.80 3.57 8.92
C LYS A 18 -1.52 3.17 9.63
N ASN A 19 -1.66 2.81 10.90
CA ASN A 19 -0.63 2.15 11.68
C ASN A 19 -0.93 0.65 11.77
N ASN A 20 0.09 -0.19 11.54
CA ASN A 20 -0.02 -1.63 11.68
C ASN A 20 0.49 -2.05 13.08
N ARG A 21 -0.24 -2.94 13.74
CA ARG A 21 0.22 -3.54 15.00
C ARG A 21 0.94 -4.86 14.77
N TYR A 22 2.02 -5.06 15.51
CA TYR A 22 2.65 -6.36 15.64
C TYR A 22 1.80 -7.24 16.55
N SER A 23 1.61 -8.52 16.21
CA SER A 23 0.60 -9.41 16.79
C SER A 23 0.70 -9.54 18.33
N PRO A 24 -0.08 -8.76 19.12
CA PRO A 24 0.06 -8.76 20.57
C PRO A 24 -0.68 -9.97 21.16
N LEU A 25 -1.73 -10.44 20.47
CA LEU A 25 -2.53 -11.60 20.86
C LEU A 25 -1.71 -12.90 20.83
N ASN A 26 -0.72 -13.01 19.94
CA ASN A 26 0.15 -14.18 19.92
C ASN A 26 1.00 -14.27 21.20
N MET A 27 1.48 -13.13 21.70
CA MET A 27 2.21 -13.06 22.96
C MET A 27 1.28 -13.21 24.16
N ALA A 28 0.12 -12.56 24.14
CA ALA A 28 -0.87 -12.66 25.20
C ALA A 28 -1.35 -14.10 25.45
N ASN A 29 -1.44 -14.93 24.41
CA ASN A 29 -1.80 -16.36 24.54
C ASN A 29 -0.67 -17.24 25.12
N LYS A 30 0.56 -16.72 25.23
CA LYS A 30 1.74 -17.47 25.73
C LYS A 30 2.19 -17.04 27.11
N ILE A 31 1.72 -15.89 27.58
CA ILE A 31 2.11 -15.34 28.87
C ILE A 31 1.44 -16.12 30.00
N VAL A 32 2.12 -16.25 31.14
CA VAL A 32 1.52 -16.93 32.29
C VAL A 32 0.33 -16.12 32.81
N PRO A 33 -0.85 -16.73 33.06
CA PRO A 33 -2.04 -16.00 33.48
C PRO A 33 -1.93 -15.25 34.82
N ILE A 34 -0.95 -15.59 35.66
CA ILE A 34 -0.69 -14.93 36.94
C ILE A 34 0.17 -13.66 36.80
N SER A 35 0.77 -13.44 35.63
CA SER A 35 1.66 -12.32 35.36
C SER A 35 0.89 -11.00 35.38
N LYS A 36 1.47 -9.98 36.02
CA LYS A 36 0.87 -8.64 36.09
C LYS A 36 1.55 -7.72 35.07
N PRO A 37 0.82 -7.14 34.09
CA PRO A 37 1.42 -6.30 33.07
C PRO A 37 1.92 -4.95 33.60
N TYR A 38 1.47 -4.53 34.78
CA TYR A 38 1.89 -3.29 35.44
C TYR A 38 2.39 -3.59 36.85
N ASP A 39 3.31 -2.76 37.34
CA ASP A 39 3.75 -2.77 38.72
C ASP A 39 2.74 -2.05 39.64
N GLU A 40 3.05 -1.99 40.94
CA GLU A 40 2.18 -1.35 41.94
C GLU A 40 2.07 0.18 41.76
N GLU A 41 3.00 0.79 41.04
CA GLU A 41 3.03 2.22 40.73
C GLU A 41 2.31 2.55 39.40
N GLY A 42 1.88 1.52 38.65
CA GLY A 42 1.18 1.64 37.39
C GLY A 42 2.08 1.71 36.16
N ASN A 43 3.39 1.48 36.31
CA ASN A 43 4.32 1.44 35.18
C ASN A 43 4.26 0.08 34.49
N LEU A 44 4.47 0.08 33.17
CA LEU A 44 4.44 -1.15 32.39
C LEU A 44 5.68 -2.01 32.67
N VAL A 45 5.47 -3.25 33.07
CA VAL A 45 6.56 -4.21 33.33
C VAL A 45 6.91 -4.91 32.02
N MET A 46 8.17 -4.77 31.56
CA MET A 46 8.63 -5.37 30.30
C MET A 46 8.54 -6.91 30.29
N TYR A 47 8.88 -7.55 31.41
CA TYR A 47 8.81 -9.00 31.61
C TYR A 47 7.95 -9.33 32.83
N PRO A 48 6.62 -9.45 32.66
CA PRO A 48 5.69 -9.56 33.78
C PRO A 48 5.63 -10.96 34.40
N SER A 49 6.18 -11.98 33.72
CA SER A 49 6.21 -13.37 34.18
C SER A 49 7.42 -13.64 35.06
N PRO A 50 7.24 -13.96 36.36
CA PRO A 50 8.36 -14.26 37.26
C PRO A 50 9.20 -15.44 36.74
N GLY A 51 10.50 -15.24 36.58
CA GLY A 51 11.44 -16.27 36.12
C GLY A 51 11.47 -16.53 34.61
N TYR A 52 10.72 -15.78 33.80
CA TYR A 52 10.67 -15.94 32.34
C TYR A 52 11.05 -14.66 31.60
N ASN A 53 12.35 -14.50 31.30
CA ASN A 53 12.90 -13.32 30.60
C ASN A 53 12.65 -13.33 29.07
N THR A 54 11.83 -14.25 28.58
CA THR A 54 11.47 -14.38 27.16
C THR A 54 10.01 -14.03 26.88
N GLN A 55 9.20 -13.86 27.94
CA GLN A 55 7.80 -13.50 27.83
C GLN A 55 7.66 -11.99 28.03
N MET A 56 7.82 -11.24 26.93
CA MET A 56 7.63 -9.80 26.96
C MET A 56 6.15 -9.44 27.10
N ASN A 57 5.89 -8.31 27.73
CA ASN A 57 4.56 -7.77 27.88
C ASN A 57 3.94 -7.45 26.51
N PRO A 58 2.75 -7.98 26.17
CA PRO A 58 2.09 -7.72 24.89
C PRO A 58 1.75 -6.25 24.65
N LEU A 59 1.76 -5.42 25.70
CA LEU A 59 1.48 -3.99 25.63
C LEU A 59 2.75 -3.13 25.48
N ILE A 60 3.96 -3.72 25.45
CA ILE A 60 5.21 -2.96 25.39
C ILE A 60 5.32 -2.11 24.11
N ASP A 61 4.79 -2.59 22.98
CA ASP A 61 4.78 -1.86 21.72
C ASP A 61 3.87 -0.61 21.74
N ASP A 62 2.99 -0.48 22.73
CA ASP A 62 2.12 0.70 22.92
C ASP A 62 2.82 1.83 23.69
N GLN A 63 4.00 1.56 24.27
CA GLN A 63 4.81 2.61 24.90
C GLN A 63 5.46 3.49 23.83
N GLU A 64 5.58 4.78 24.15
CA GLU A 64 6.22 5.75 23.27
C GLU A 64 7.66 5.32 22.93
N GLY A 65 8.03 5.47 21.66
CA GLY A 65 9.37 5.11 21.18
C GLY A 65 9.63 3.61 21.04
N MET A 66 8.70 2.71 21.38
CA MET A 66 8.94 1.26 21.22
C MET A 66 8.74 0.80 19.78
N ARG A 67 7.69 1.26 19.12
CA ARG A 67 7.36 0.80 17.76
C ARG A 67 6.57 1.84 16.99
N VAL A 68 6.91 2.00 15.72
CA VAL A 68 6.06 2.68 14.72
C VAL A 68 6.05 1.86 13.43
N ASP A 69 4.87 1.57 12.90
CA ASP A 69 4.71 0.88 11.62
C ASP A 69 3.58 1.58 10.86
N ASN A 70 3.95 2.64 10.15
CA ASN A 70 3.03 3.54 9.48
C ASN A 70 3.01 3.28 7.98
N THR A 71 1.85 3.00 7.43
CA THR A 71 1.64 2.81 5.99
C THR A 71 0.72 3.91 5.47
N ILE A 72 1.24 4.72 4.56
CA ILE A 72 0.44 5.62 3.74
C ILE A 72 0.24 4.98 2.37
N GLN A 73 -1.00 4.96 1.92
CA GLN A 73 -1.38 4.51 0.59
C GLN A 73 -2.18 5.60 -0.12
N GLU A 74 -1.72 5.95 -1.31
CA GLU A 74 -2.40 6.85 -2.23
C GLU A 74 -2.80 6.05 -3.46
N ARG A 75 -4.06 6.16 -3.86
CA ARG A 75 -4.55 5.50 -5.07
C ARG A 75 -5.25 6.52 -5.94
N PHE A 76 -4.79 6.63 -7.16
CA PHE A 76 -5.45 7.33 -8.24
C PHE A 76 -5.99 6.32 -9.25
N PHE A 77 -7.28 6.40 -9.53
CA PHE A 77 -7.91 5.67 -10.60
C PHE A 77 -8.66 6.66 -11.48
N GLY A 78 -8.32 6.71 -12.76
CA GLY A 78 -8.94 7.60 -13.72
C GLY A 78 -9.22 6.87 -15.03
N SER A 79 -10.33 7.20 -15.65
CA SER A 79 -10.61 6.83 -17.04
C SER A 79 -11.12 8.02 -17.83
N LEU A 80 -10.71 8.08 -19.09
CA LEU A 80 -11.16 9.05 -20.08
C LEU A 80 -11.67 8.27 -21.27
N TYR A 81 -12.85 8.58 -21.77
CA TYR A 81 -13.35 7.99 -23.00
C TYR A 81 -13.87 9.06 -23.95
N LEU A 82 -13.76 8.76 -25.24
CA LEU A 82 -14.34 9.51 -26.32
C LEU A 82 -15.17 8.56 -27.17
N ASN A 83 -16.45 8.92 -27.33
CA ASN A 83 -17.39 8.31 -28.25
C ASN A 83 -17.56 9.24 -29.44
N TRP A 84 -17.31 8.75 -30.63
CA TRP A 84 -17.49 9.48 -31.88
C TRP A 84 -18.38 8.69 -32.82
N ASN A 85 -19.56 9.24 -33.09
CA ASN A 85 -20.44 8.77 -34.14
C ASN A 85 -19.90 9.29 -35.48
N ILE A 86 -19.06 8.47 -36.14
CA ILE A 86 -18.45 8.81 -37.44
C ILE A 86 -19.55 8.92 -38.49
N THR A 87 -20.50 7.98 -38.45
CA THR A 87 -21.75 8.01 -39.21
C THR A 87 -22.90 7.61 -38.28
N LYS A 88 -24.15 7.65 -38.76
CA LYS A 88 -25.29 7.12 -38.00
C LYS A 88 -25.20 5.62 -37.68
N ASP A 89 -24.40 4.87 -38.44
CA ASP A 89 -24.28 3.40 -38.35
C ASP A 89 -22.92 2.99 -37.74
N ILE A 90 -21.98 3.92 -37.53
CA ILE A 90 -20.60 3.64 -37.08
C ILE A 90 -20.26 4.47 -35.84
N LEU A 91 -20.02 3.78 -34.72
CA LEU A 91 -19.54 4.35 -33.48
C LEU A 91 -18.08 3.93 -33.24
N PHE A 92 -17.20 4.91 -33.09
CA PHE A 92 -15.85 4.71 -32.59
C PHE A 92 -15.78 5.11 -31.11
N ARG A 93 -15.27 4.21 -30.27
CA ARG A 93 -15.00 4.46 -28.86
C ARG A 93 -13.53 4.24 -28.57
N THR A 94 -12.87 5.23 -28.01
CA THR A 94 -11.53 5.08 -27.42
C THR A 94 -11.60 5.34 -25.92
N THR A 95 -10.94 4.51 -25.12
CA THR A 95 -10.92 4.60 -23.65
C THR A 95 -9.49 4.48 -23.15
N LEU A 96 -9.04 5.43 -22.35
CA LEU A 96 -7.77 5.43 -21.65
C LEU A 96 -8.03 5.28 -20.15
N GLY A 97 -7.55 4.20 -19.56
CA GLY A 97 -7.61 3.92 -18.12
C GLY A 97 -6.23 4.03 -17.49
N LEU A 98 -6.15 4.68 -16.33
CA LEU A 98 -4.95 4.80 -15.52
C LEU A 98 -5.26 4.41 -14.08
N ASN A 99 -4.49 3.47 -13.54
CA ASN A 99 -4.53 3.08 -12.14
C ASN A 99 -3.12 3.20 -11.55
N SER A 100 -2.91 4.17 -10.67
CA SER A 100 -1.66 4.38 -9.96
C SER A 100 -1.88 4.16 -8.46
N VAL A 101 -1.10 3.25 -7.87
CA VAL A 101 -1.11 2.96 -6.45
C VAL A 101 0.29 3.21 -5.92
N ASN A 102 0.39 4.13 -4.97
CA ASN A 102 1.62 4.48 -4.29
C ASN A 102 1.50 4.08 -2.83
N VAL A 103 2.41 3.24 -2.35
CA VAL A 103 2.41 2.75 -0.97
C VAL A 103 3.76 3.06 -0.35
N ARG A 104 3.75 3.86 0.72
CA ARG A 104 4.93 4.13 1.54
C ARG A 104 4.71 3.53 2.92
N ARG A 105 5.59 2.61 3.31
CA ARG A 105 5.65 2.09 4.67
C ARG A 105 6.90 2.57 5.37
N GLY A 106 6.72 3.21 6.52
CA GLY A 106 7.78 3.56 7.44
C GLY A 106 7.71 2.68 8.66
N PHE A 107 8.83 2.09 9.04
CA PHE A 107 8.90 1.15 10.15
C PHE A 107 10.06 1.50 11.08
N PHE A 108 9.79 1.44 12.36
CA PHE A 108 10.76 1.51 13.44
C PHE A 108 10.36 0.54 14.55
N CYS A 109 11.33 -0.16 15.12
CA CYS A 109 11.17 -0.85 16.39
C CYS A 109 12.43 -0.71 17.24
N ASP A 110 12.25 -0.42 18.53
CA ASP A 110 13.33 -0.40 19.49
C ASP A 110 13.77 -1.82 19.84
N LYS A 111 14.99 -1.96 20.38
CA LYS A 111 15.47 -3.23 20.94
C LYS A 111 14.53 -3.82 21.98
N ASN A 112 13.86 -2.97 22.76
CA ASN A 112 12.98 -3.37 23.85
C ASN A 112 11.51 -3.54 23.42
N SER A 113 11.21 -3.43 22.13
CA SER A 113 9.90 -3.77 21.57
C SER A 113 9.69 -5.29 21.45
N LEU A 114 8.45 -5.73 21.25
CA LEU A 114 8.14 -7.16 21.00
C LEU A 114 8.90 -7.70 19.80
N GLN A 115 9.03 -6.89 18.74
CA GLN A 115 9.74 -7.30 17.52
C GLN A 115 11.27 -7.20 17.67
N GLY A 116 11.76 -6.26 18.48
CA GLY A 116 13.19 -6.11 18.78
C GLY A 116 13.74 -7.22 19.67
N SER A 117 12.95 -7.71 20.63
CA SER A 117 13.24 -8.89 21.47
C SER A 117 14.65 -8.86 22.11
N GLY A 118 15.11 -7.68 22.53
CA GLY A 118 16.43 -7.46 23.16
C GLY A 118 17.63 -7.46 22.20
N LYS A 119 17.41 -7.44 20.88
CA LYS A 119 18.46 -7.36 19.86
C LYS A 119 18.76 -5.90 19.50
N ASP A 120 19.22 -5.63 18.28
CA ASP A 120 19.36 -4.27 17.78
C ASP A 120 18.00 -3.66 17.41
N SER A 121 17.85 -2.34 17.57
CA SER A 121 16.75 -1.60 16.97
C SER A 121 16.78 -1.74 15.45
N GLN A 122 15.62 -1.60 14.80
CA GLN A 122 15.50 -1.69 13.34
C GLN A 122 14.66 -0.54 12.81
N SER A 123 15.10 0.07 11.72
CA SER A 123 14.30 1.06 11.00
C SER A 123 14.43 0.92 9.49
N TYR A 124 13.33 1.14 8.78
CA TYR A 124 13.33 1.13 7.32
C TYR A 124 12.18 1.95 6.73
N LYS A 125 12.36 2.32 5.47
CA LYS A 125 11.31 2.83 4.59
C LYS A 125 11.23 1.94 3.36
N GLU A 126 10.00 1.55 3.06
CA GLU A 126 9.63 0.84 1.85
C GLU A 126 8.72 1.73 1.03
N HIS A 127 8.95 1.74 -0.28
CA HIS A 127 8.14 2.46 -1.23
C HIS A 127 7.82 1.55 -2.40
N THR A 128 6.54 1.38 -2.69
CA THR A 128 6.05 0.62 -3.84
C THR A 128 5.18 1.52 -4.69
N MET A 129 5.52 1.67 -5.96
CA MET A 129 4.71 2.38 -6.94
C MET A 129 4.26 1.37 -8.00
N THR A 130 2.95 1.21 -8.14
CA THR A 130 2.35 0.38 -9.19
C THR A 130 1.57 1.28 -10.15
N ARG A 131 1.84 1.18 -11.44
CA ARG A 131 1.11 1.92 -12.48
C ARG A 131 0.59 0.92 -13.51
N ASN A 132 -0.70 1.01 -13.80
CA ASN A 132 -1.35 0.22 -14.84
C ASN A 132 -2.04 1.20 -15.80
N LEU A 133 -1.76 1.05 -17.08
CA LEU A 133 -2.38 1.82 -18.15
C LEU A 133 -3.10 0.86 -19.08
N THR A 134 -4.35 1.16 -19.39
CA THR A 134 -5.12 0.45 -20.42
C THR A 134 -5.52 1.45 -21.49
N TRP A 135 -5.30 1.12 -22.75
CA TRP A 135 -5.79 1.90 -23.88
C TRP A 135 -6.55 1.00 -24.84
N GLU A 136 -7.84 1.26 -24.97
CA GLU A 136 -8.77 0.44 -25.73
C GLU A 136 -9.41 1.26 -26.83
N ASN A 137 -9.47 0.69 -28.02
CA ASN A 137 -10.12 1.29 -29.18
C ASN A 137 -11.10 0.28 -29.76
N VAL A 138 -12.34 0.68 -29.94
CA VAL A 138 -13.42 -0.17 -30.44
C VAL A 138 -14.16 0.58 -31.53
N LEU A 139 -14.32 -0.06 -32.68
CA LEU A 139 -15.16 0.40 -33.77
C LEU A 139 -16.34 -0.56 -33.90
N THR A 140 -17.55 -0.03 -33.77
CA THR A 140 -18.79 -0.77 -33.88
C THR A 140 -19.58 -0.27 -35.08
N TYR A 141 -19.97 -1.19 -35.95
CA TYR A 141 -20.92 -0.96 -37.04
C TYR A 141 -22.25 -1.63 -36.69
N SER A 142 -23.34 -0.88 -36.73
CA SER A 142 -24.70 -1.38 -36.49
C SER A 142 -25.64 -0.86 -37.57
N LYS A 143 -26.35 -1.76 -38.25
CA LYS A 143 -27.31 -1.39 -39.29
C LYS A 143 -28.52 -2.29 -39.30
N ASP A 144 -29.69 -1.67 -39.35
CA ASP A 144 -30.97 -2.33 -39.56
C ASP A 144 -31.33 -2.30 -41.04
N PHE A 145 -31.73 -3.45 -41.56
CA PHE A 145 -32.18 -3.65 -42.94
C PHE A 145 -33.69 -3.90 -42.93
N SER A 146 -34.44 -2.88 -43.38
CA SER A 146 -35.89 -2.94 -43.59
C SER A 146 -36.69 -3.44 -42.37
N ASP A 147 -36.21 -3.16 -41.15
CA ASP A 147 -36.81 -3.57 -39.87
C ASP A 147 -37.01 -5.09 -39.70
N ILE A 148 -36.36 -5.91 -40.54
CA ILE A 148 -36.45 -7.37 -40.52
C ILE A 148 -35.14 -8.06 -40.15
N HIS A 149 -34.00 -7.40 -40.39
CA HIS A 149 -32.67 -7.92 -40.11
C HIS A 149 -31.78 -6.85 -39.51
N SER A 150 -31.13 -7.14 -38.38
CA SER A 150 -30.13 -6.26 -37.76
C SER A 150 -28.75 -6.90 -37.86
N LEU A 151 -27.76 -6.17 -38.35
CA LEU A 151 -26.35 -6.59 -38.33
C LEU A 151 -25.55 -5.69 -37.40
N GLN A 152 -24.85 -6.30 -36.45
CA GLN A 152 -23.85 -5.62 -35.64
C GLN A 152 -22.50 -6.32 -35.77
N ALA A 153 -21.46 -5.55 -36.06
CA ALA A 153 -20.08 -6.03 -36.12
C ALA A 153 -19.19 -5.12 -35.28
N MET A 154 -18.20 -5.70 -34.62
CA MET A 154 -17.27 -4.98 -33.76
C MET A 154 -15.83 -5.43 -34.03
N VAL A 155 -14.92 -4.48 -34.09
CA VAL A 155 -13.48 -4.71 -34.10
C VAL A 155 -12.82 -3.78 -33.09
N GLY A 156 -11.78 -4.25 -32.42
CA GLY A 156 -11.08 -3.43 -31.45
C GLY A 156 -9.66 -3.89 -31.16
N THR A 157 -8.91 -3.01 -30.50
CA THR A 157 -7.57 -3.25 -30.01
C THR A 157 -7.49 -2.85 -28.54
N SER A 158 -6.65 -3.56 -27.78
CA SER A 158 -6.39 -3.25 -26.37
C SER A 158 -4.89 -3.31 -26.14
N THR A 159 -4.36 -2.28 -25.48
CA THR A 159 -2.97 -2.21 -25.03
C THR A 159 -2.98 -2.08 -23.51
N ILE A 160 -2.24 -2.96 -22.84
CA ILE A 160 -2.12 -2.97 -21.38
C ILE A 160 -0.64 -2.84 -21.05
N LEU A 161 -0.30 -1.84 -20.23
CA LEU A 161 1.04 -1.65 -19.69
C LEU A 161 0.95 -1.70 -18.17
N ASN A 162 1.82 -2.48 -17.56
CA ASN A 162 1.94 -2.57 -16.11
C ASN A 162 3.37 -2.20 -15.75
N SER A 163 3.55 -1.56 -14.60
CA SER A 163 4.87 -1.36 -14.03
C SER A 163 4.76 -1.37 -12.51
N LYS A 164 5.75 -1.96 -11.87
CA LYS A 164 5.88 -2.01 -10.43
C LYS A 164 7.32 -1.66 -10.06
N GLU A 165 7.47 -0.52 -9.43
CA GLU A 165 8.71 -0.06 -8.86
C GLU A 165 8.69 -0.30 -7.35
N TYR A 166 9.81 -0.79 -6.82
CA TYR A 166 10.03 -0.99 -5.40
C TYR A 166 11.35 -0.35 -4.99
N THR A 167 11.33 0.37 -3.88
CA THR A 167 12.52 0.92 -3.23
C THR A 167 12.48 0.58 -1.75
N TYR A 168 13.62 0.17 -1.21
CA TYR A 168 13.84 -0.10 0.20
C TYR A 168 15.10 0.63 0.66
N ALA A 169 15.00 1.28 1.81
CA ALA A 169 16.15 1.77 2.55
C ALA A 169 15.96 1.45 4.03
N GLY A 170 16.97 0.92 4.70
CA GLY A 170 16.88 0.62 6.13
C GLY A 170 18.15 0.04 6.71
N GLY A 171 18.12 -0.24 8.00
CA GLY A 171 19.24 -0.80 8.75
C GLY A 171 18.85 -1.12 10.18
N LYS A 172 19.87 -1.34 11.00
CA LYS A 172 19.76 -1.65 12.43
C LYS A 172 20.67 -0.76 13.27
N GLY A 173 20.41 -0.75 14.57
CA GLY A 173 21.24 -0.04 15.55
C GLY A 173 21.06 1.47 15.47
N GLN A 174 19.83 1.92 15.20
CA GLN A 174 19.50 3.35 15.26
C GLN A 174 19.63 3.88 16.68
N VAL A 175 20.44 4.93 16.85
CA VAL A 175 20.81 5.53 18.15
C VAL A 175 19.65 6.27 18.82
N TYR A 176 18.79 6.92 18.05
CA TYR A 176 17.69 7.75 18.56
C TYR A 176 16.33 7.22 18.10
N ALA A 177 15.53 6.73 19.06
CA ALA A 177 14.20 6.18 18.79
C ALA A 177 13.20 7.24 18.32
N ASP A 178 13.31 8.49 18.77
CA ASP A 178 12.36 9.57 18.49
C ASP A 178 12.27 9.95 17.01
N ASN A 179 13.33 9.70 16.25
CA ASN A 179 13.35 9.93 14.81
C ASN A 179 12.69 8.80 14.01
N TRP A 180 12.20 7.74 14.67
CA TRP A 180 11.58 6.55 14.10
C TRP A 180 12.26 6.09 12.80
N PHE A 181 11.58 6.20 11.66
CA PHE A 181 12.11 5.86 10.34
C PHE A 181 12.55 7.08 9.53
N HIS A 182 12.49 8.29 10.10
CA HIS A 182 12.82 9.54 9.43
C HIS A 182 14.32 9.87 9.40
N ASN A 183 15.15 9.18 10.21
CA ASN A 183 16.61 9.34 10.22
C ASN A 183 17.33 8.00 10.01
N LEU A 184 17.09 7.34 8.86
CA LEU A 184 17.69 6.04 8.54
C LEU A 184 19.23 6.05 8.49
N TYR A 185 19.85 7.23 8.28
CA TYR A 185 21.30 7.41 8.29
C TYR A 185 21.93 7.07 9.64
N SER A 186 21.17 7.21 10.73
CA SER A 186 21.64 6.89 12.09
C SER A 186 21.71 5.39 12.40
N ASN A 187 21.33 4.52 11.46
CA ASN A 187 21.56 3.08 11.60
C ASN A 187 23.06 2.78 11.47
N GLU A 188 23.61 2.06 12.45
CA GLU A 188 25.03 1.71 12.50
C GLU A 188 25.34 0.36 11.84
N LYS A 189 24.33 -0.50 11.66
CA LYS A 189 24.50 -1.91 11.24
C LYS A 189 23.54 -2.28 10.12
N GLU A 190 23.94 -3.28 9.33
CA GLU A 190 23.09 -3.92 8.30
C GLU A 190 22.40 -2.92 7.34
N ILE A 191 23.06 -1.81 7.04
CA ILE A 191 22.53 -0.77 6.15
C ILE A 191 22.30 -1.38 4.77
N THR A 192 21.08 -1.25 4.28
CA THR A 192 20.63 -1.85 3.04
C THR A 192 19.84 -0.82 2.24
N ILE A 193 20.23 -0.63 0.98
CA ILE A 193 19.49 0.16 -0.02
C ILE A 193 19.26 -0.76 -1.22
N LYS A 194 18.00 -0.89 -1.65
CA LYS A 194 17.60 -1.76 -2.76
C LYS A 194 16.54 -1.07 -3.60
N SER A 195 16.57 -1.32 -4.89
CA SER A 195 15.50 -0.91 -5.81
C SER A 195 15.30 -1.95 -6.90
N SER A 196 14.08 -2.05 -7.42
CA SER A 196 13.78 -2.89 -8.58
C SER A 196 12.59 -2.33 -9.36
N LEU A 197 12.61 -2.54 -10.68
CA LEU A 197 11.50 -2.27 -11.58
C LEU A 197 11.06 -3.57 -12.26
N VAL A 198 9.76 -3.79 -12.35
CA VAL A 198 9.14 -4.88 -13.11
C VAL A 198 8.10 -4.28 -14.04
N ASP A 199 8.24 -4.51 -15.34
CA ASP A 199 7.32 -4.04 -16.39
C ASP A 199 6.57 -5.23 -17.02
#